data_AF-A0A2N4YU55-F1
#
_entry.id   AF-A0A2N4YU55-F1
#
_cell.length_a   1.000
_cell.length_b   1.000
_cell.length_c   1.000
_cell.angle_alpha   90.00
_cell.angle_beta   90.00
_cell.angle_gamma   90.00
#
_symmetry.space_group_name_H-M   'P 1'
#
loop_
_entity.id
_entity.type
_entity.pdbx_description
1 polymer ?
#
loop_
_entity_poly.entity_id
_entity_poly.type
_entity_poly.pdbx_seq_one_letter_code
_entity_poly.pdbx_strand_id
1 'polypeptide(L)'
;MPLIAGIDIGNATTEVALASDDPQARAFVASGIVATTGMKGTRDNIAGTLAALEQALAKTPWSMSDVSRIYLNEAAPVIGDVAMETITETIITESTMIGHNPQTPGGVGVGVGTTIALGRLATLPAAQYAEGWIVLIDDAVDFLDAVWWLNEALDRGINVVAAILKKDDGVLVNNRLRKTLPVVDEVTLLEQVPEGVMAAVEVAAPGQVVRILSNPYGIATFFGLSPEETQA
;
A
#
# COMPACT_ATOMS: atom_id res chain seq x y z
N MET A 1 27.97 -57.17 2.96
CA MET A 1 26.54 -56.82 3.10
C MET A 1 26.24 -55.80 2.03
N PRO A 2 25.28 -56.01 1.11
CA PRO A 2 25.04 -55.04 0.05
C PRO A 2 24.39 -53.77 0.61
N LEU A 3 25.00 -52.63 0.33
CA LEU A 3 24.48 -51.31 0.64
C LEU A 3 23.57 -50.86 -0.51
N ILE A 4 22.34 -50.45 -0.20
CA ILE A 4 21.33 -50.03 -1.17
C ILE A 4 21.02 -48.55 -0.96
N ALA A 5 20.92 -47.79 -2.05
CA ALA A 5 20.43 -46.41 -2.03
C ALA A 5 19.12 -46.30 -2.80
N GLY A 6 18.07 -45.81 -2.16
CA GLY A 6 16.88 -45.27 -2.83
C GLY A 6 17.09 -43.79 -3.09
N ILE A 7 16.90 -43.34 -4.33
CA ILE A 7 17.13 -41.96 -4.75
C ILE A 7 15.85 -41.43 -5.37
N ASP A 8 15.34 -40.32 -4.87
CA ASP A 8 14.19 -39.60 -5.42
C ASP A 8 14.62 -38.25 -5.97
N ILE A 9 14.43 -38.04 -7.27
CA ILE A 9 14.68 -36.74 -7.91
C ILE A 9 13.33 -36.02 -8.03
N GLY A 10 13.07 -35.10 -7.10
CA GLY A 10 11.90 -34.22 -7.08
C GLY A 10 12.09 -32.95 -7.90
N ASN A 11 11.03 -32.13 -8.03
CA ASN A 11 11.12 -30.82 -8.71
C ASN A 11 11.93 -29.79 -7.91
N ALA A 12 11.94 -29.92 -6.58
CA ALA A 12 12.63 -29.01 -5.67
C ALA A 12 13.82 -29.67 -4.98
N THR A 13 13.68 -30.93 -4.57
CA THR A 13 14.68 -31.66 -3.79
C THR A 13 15.08 -32.97 -4.46
N THR A 14 16.36 -33.31 -4.35
CA THR A 14 16.88 -34.66 -4.59
C THR A 14 17.18 -35.30 -3.25
N GLU A 15 16.55 -36.44 -2.98
CA GLU A 15 16.58 -37.12 -1.70
C GLU A 15 17.17 -38.53 -1.84
N VAL A 16 17.93 -38.96 -0.84
CA VAL A 16 18.55 -40.28 -0.78
C VAL A 16 18.22 -40.95 0.54
N ALA A 17 17.82 -42.22 0.47
CA ALA A 17 17.65 -43.13 1.60
C ALA A 17 18.62 -44.31 1.46
N LEU A 18 19.61 -44.38 2.34
CA LEU A 18 20.62 -45.44 2.37
C LEU A 18 20.19 -46.54 3.34
N ALA A 19 20.30 -47.79 2.93
CA ALA A 19 19.93 -48.96 3.71
C ALA A 19 20.95 -50.09 3.57
N SER A 20 21.18 -50.84 4.65
CA SER A 20 21.97 -52.07 4.63
C SER A 20 21.04 -53.27 4.52
N ASP A 21 21.22 -54.07 3.48
CA ASP A 21 20.39 -55.25 3.18
C ASP A 21 21.03 -56.49 3.84
N ASP A 22 20.67 -56.74 5.11
CA ASP A 22 20.99 -58.00 5.82
C ASP A 22 19.85 -59.02 5.57
N PRO A 23 20.16 -60.30 5.26
CA PRO A 23 19.17 -61.35 5.05
C PRO A 23 18.09 -61.49 6.14
N GLN A 24 18.37 -61.07 7.38
CA GLN A 24 17.41 -61.12 8.49
C GLN A 24 16.78 -59.75 8.81
N ALA A 25 17.33 -58.64 8.32
CA ALA A 25 16.79 -57.29 8.52
C ALA A 25 17.31 -56.28 7.49
N ARG A 26 16.40 -55.68 6.69
CA ARG A 26 16.76 -54.45 5.94
C ARG A 26 16.70 -53.26 6.89
N ALA A 27 17.86 -52.72 7.24
CA ALA A 27 17.94 -51.58 8.14
C ALA A 27 18.15 -50.29 7.35
N PHE A 28 17.34 -49.28 7.63
CA PHE A 28 17.65 -47.91 7.23
C PHE A 28 18.90 -47.43 7.96
N VAL A 29 19.78 -46.74 7.24
CA VAL A 29 21.11 -46.35 7.73
C VAL A 29 21.23 -44.82 7.82
N ALA A 30 20.96 -44.13 6.72
CA ALA A 30 21.15 -42.68 6.63
C ALA A 30 20.30 -42.08 5.51
N SER A 31 20.07 -40.77 5.57
CA SER A 31 19.49 -40.00 4.47
C SER A 31 20.35 -38.81 4.07
N GLY A 32 20.14 -38.35 2.84
CA GLY A 32 20.68 -37.08 2.34
C GLY A 32 19.62 -36.33 1.56
N ILE A 33 19.66 -35.01 1.63
CA ILE A 33 18.74 -34.12 0.90
C ILE A 33 19.51 -32.89 0.42
N VAL A 34 19.30 -32.54 -0.85
CA VAL A 34 19.80 -31.32 -1.48
C VAL A 34 18.74 -30.74 -2.41
N ALA A 35 18.89 -29.48 -2.82
CA ALA A 35 18.07 -28.93 -3.89
C ALA A 35 18.38 -29.65 -5.23
N THR A 36 17.34 -29.95 -6.02
CA THR A 36 17.51 -30.56 -7.34
C THR A 36 18.34 -29.64 -8.24
N THR A 37 19.44 -30.15 -8.78
CA THR A 37 20.36 -29.35 -9.59
C THR A 37 19.91 -29.31 -11.04
N GLY A 38 19.67 -28.10 -11.57
CA GLY A 38 19.24 -27.90 -12.95
C GLY A 38 17.78 -28.32 -13.20
N MET A 39 17.41 -28.45 -14.47
CA MET A 39 16.05 -28.86 -14.84
C MET A 39 15.84 -30.34 -14.53
N LYS A 40 14.75 -30.68 -13.85
CA LYS A 40 14.42 -32.07 -13.54
C LYS A 40 14.29 -32.90 -14.82
N GLY A 41 14.88 -34.10 -14.82
CA GLY A 41 14.94 -35.01 -15.97
C GLY A 41 16.16 -34.77 -16.88
N THR A 42 17.08 -33.88 -16.53
CA THR A 42 18.32 -33.65 -17.28
C THR A 42 19.55 -34.23 -16.57
N ARG A 43 20.67 -34.32 -17.30
CA ARG A 43 21.97 -34.75 -16.75
C ARG A 43 22.47 -33.86 -15.61
N ASP A 44 21.98 -32.63 -15.52
CA ASP A 44 22.37 -31.71 -14.45
C ASP A 44 21.95 -32.24 -13.08
N ASN A 45 20.88 -33.04 -13.01
CA ASN A 45 20.41 -33.64 -11.75
C ASN A 45 21.43 -34.63 -11.16
N ILE A 46 22.37 -35.15 -11.97
CA ILE A 46 23.42 -36.07 -11.49
C ILE A 46 24.26 -35.41 -10.39
N ALA A 47 24.54 -34.10 -10.49
CA ALA A 47 25.31 -33.39 -9.48
C ALA A 47 24.61 -33.39 -8.11
N GLY A 48 23.31 -33.08 -8.07
CA GLY A 48 22.49 -33.12 -6.87
C GLY A 48 22.33 -34.54 -6.33
N THR A 49 22.16 -35.53 -7.21
CA THR A 49 22.12 -36.95 -6.82
C THR A 49 23.41 -37.40 -6.14
N LEU A 50 24.57 -37.07 -6.71
CA LEU A 50 25.87 -37.40 -6.10
C LEU A 50 26.05 -36.68 -4.77
N ALA A 51 25.71 -35.40 -4.68
CA ALA A 51 25.81 -34.63 -3.45
C ALA A 51 24.91 -35.17 -2.34
N ALA A 52 23.65 -35.55 -2.65
CA ALA A 52 22.74 -36.16 -1.69
C ALA A 52 23.24 -37.54 -1.22
N LEU A 53 23.81 -38.33 -2.13
CA LEU A 53 24.36 -39.64 -1.80
C LEU A 53 25.64 -39.53 -0.95
N GLU A 54 26.55 -38.60 -1.27
CA GLU A 54 27.71 -38.28 -0.44
C GLU A 54 27.31 -37.76 0.95
N GLN A 55 26.28 -36.91 1.03
CA GLN A 55 25.75 -36.41 2.30
C GLN A 55 25.18 -37.55 3.18
N ALA A 56 24.54 -38.55 2.57
CA ALA A 56 24.07 -39.74 3.28
C ALA A 56 25.26 -40.63 3.74
N LEU A 57 26.23 -40.88 2.86
CA LEU A 57 27.40 -41.72 3.14
C LEU A 57 28.32 -41.12 4.21
N ALA A 58 28.47 -39.79 4.26
CA ALA A 58 29.28 -39.10 5.27
C ALA A 58 28.82 -39.35 6.72
N LYS A 59 27.58 -39.81 6.91
CA LYS A 59 27.02 -40.19 8.23
C LYS A 59 27.37 -41.64 8.61
N THR A 60 28.21 -42.29 7.83
CA THR A 60 28.44 -43.73 7.89
C THR A 60 29.90 -44.09 7.64
N PRO A 61 30.35 -45.32 7.98
CA PRO A 61 31.70 -45.78 7.65
C PRO A 61 31.88 -46.20 6.18
N TRP A 62 30.84 -46.15 5.35
CA TRP A 62 30.89 -46.57 3.94
C TRP A 62 31.21 -45.41 2.99
N SER A 63 31.71 -45.77 1.82
CA SER A 63 32.09 -44.88 0.74
C SER A 63 31.22 -45.10 -0.51
N MET A 64 31.38 -44.24 -1.53
CA MET A 64 30.59 -44.33 -2.76
C MET A 64 30.74 -45.69 -3.47
N SER A 65 31.94 -46.28 -3.42
CA SER A 65 32.21 -47.59 -4.02
C SER A 65 31.54 -48.76 -3.30
N ASP A 66 31.06 -48.55 -2.07
CA ASP A 66 30.38 -49.60 -1.30
C ASP A 66 28.89 -49.72 -1.66
N VAL A 67 28.32 -48.72 -2.35
CA VAL A 67 26.93 -48.74 -2.81
C VAL A 67 26.77 -49.80 -3.90
N SER A 68 26.03 -50.86 -3.56
CA SER A 68 25.88 -52.05 -4.41
C SER A 68 24.72 -51.93 -5.41
N ARG A 69 23.65 -51.23 -5.04
CA ARG A 69 22.45 -51.02 -5.88
C ARG A 69 21.84 -49.66 -5.64
N ILE A 70 21.39 -49.02 -6.72
CA ILE A 70 20.63 -47.76 -6.69
C ILE A 70 19.23 -48.02 -7.24
N TYR A 71 18.20 -47.62 -6.49
CA TYR A 71 16.81 -47.59 -6.93
C TYR A 71 16.44 -46.13 -7.16
N LEU A 72 16.41 -45.74 -8.42
CA LEU A 72 16.17 -44.36 -8.83
C LEU A 72 14.69 -44.15 -9.19
N ASN A 73 14.05 -43.18 -8.52
CA ASN A 73 12.76 -42.64 -8.91
C ASN A 73 12.98 -41.33 -9.67
N GLU A 74 12.75 -41.37 -10.98
CA GLU A 74 12.65 -40.17 -11.80
C GLU A 74 11.16 -39.83 -11.95
N ALA A 75 10.63 -39.03 -11.03
CA ALA A 75 9.27 -38.53 -11.18
C ALA A 75 9.16 -37.65 -12.44
N ALA A 76 7.99 -37.55 -13.08
CA ALA A 76 7.82 -36.64 -14.21
C ALA A 76 8.04 -35.16 -13.79
N PRO A 77 8.67 -34.31 -14.62
CA PRO A 77 8.73 -32.86 -14.37
C PRO A 77 7.32 -32.26 -14.31
N VAL A 78 7.06 -31.44 -13.30
CA VAL A 78 5.80 -30.67 -13.18
C VAL A 78 6.15 -29.20 -13.27
N ILE A 79 5.70 -28.54 -14.33
CA ILE A 79 5.89 -27.11 -14.55
C ILE A 79 4.58 -26.41 -14.17
N GLY A 80 4.66 -25.45 -13.25
CA GLY A 80 3.57 -24.56 -12.89
C GLY A 80 4.06 -23.12 -12.93
N ASP A 81 3.19 -22.20 -13.35
CA ASP A 81 3.43 -20.77 -13.37
C ASP A 81 2.19 -20.04 -12.83
N VAL A 82 2.37 -18.81 -12.35
CA VAL A 82 1.27 -17.99 -11.81
C VAL A 82 1.24 -16.63 -12.47
N ALA A 83 0.05 -16.16 -12.81
CA ALA A 83 -0.19 -14.83 -13.35
C ALA A 83 -1.22 -14.09 -12.48
N MET A 84 -1.12 -12.76 -12.45
CA MET A 84 -2.05 -11.87 -11.76
C MET A 84 -2.56 -10.82 -12.75
N GLU A 85 -3.87 -10.62 -12.78
CA GLU A 85 -4.50 -9.59 -13.62
C GLU A 85 -5.36 -8.67 -12.75
N THR A 86 -5.18 -7.37 -12.94
CA THR A 86 -6.04 -6.34 -12.35
C THR A 86 -7.28 -6.18 -13.24
N ILE A 87 -8.46 -6.49 -12.72
CA ILE A 87 -9.73 -6.46 -13.47
C ILE A 87 -10.61 -5.24 -13.17
N THR A 88 -10.20 -4.40 -12.22
CA THR A 88 -10.94 -3.20 -11.82
C THR A 88 -9.97 -2.04 -11.61
N GLU A 89 -10.42 -0.83 -11.95
CA GLU A 89 -9.73 0.42 -11.65
C GLU A 89 -10.69 1.40 -10.98
N THR A 90 -10.14 2.42 -10.33
CA THR A 90 -10.90 3.54 -9.77
C THR A 90 -10.23 4.81 -10.23
N ILE A 91 -10.97 5.64 -10.97
CA ILE A 91 -10.47 6.87 -11.57
C ILE A 91 -11.19 8.05 -10.92
N ILE A 92 -10.43 9.03 -10.47
CA ILE A 92 -10.94 10.34 -10.07
C ILE A 92 -10.79 11.26 -11.28
N THR A 93 -11.90 11.68 -11.87
CA THR A 93 -11.91 12.62 -13.00
C THR A 93 -11.96 14.06 -12.49
N GLU A 94 -11.33 14.97 -13.25
CA GLU A 94 -11.43 16.42 -13.06
C GLU A 94 -11.08 16.93 -11.65
N SER A 95 -10.21 16.21 -10.92
CA SER A 95 -9.84 16.55 -9.54
C SER A 95 -11.05 16.75 -8.61
N THR A 96 -12.15 16.02 -8.87
CA THR A 96 -13.45 16.26 -8.20
C THR A 96 -13.46 15.92 -6.70
N MET A 97 -12.52 15.10 -6.22
CA MET A 97 -12.45 14.72 -4.82
C MET A 97 -11.02 14.57 -4.30
N ILE A 98 -10.86 14.81 -3.01
CA ILE A 98 -9.65 14.52 -2.22
C ILE A 98 -10.06 13.56 -1.11
N GLY A 99 -9.43 12.39 -1.06
CA GLY A 99 -9.81 11.30 -0.16
C GLY A 99 -8.64 10.50 0.39
N HIS A 100 -7.43 11.08 0.44
CA HIS A 100 -6.22 10.39 0.93
C HIS A 100 -6.23 10.14 2.45
N ASN A 101 -7.11 10.83 3.19
CA ASN A 101 -7.36 10.65 4.62
C ASN A 101 -6.07 10.75 5.47
N PRO A 102 -5.49 11.97 5.61
CA PRO A 102 -4.24 12.17 6.34
C PRO A 102 -4.36 11.79 7.81
N GLN A 103 -3.25 11.45 8.45
CA GLN A 103 -3.26 10.98 9.85
C GLN A 103 -3.43 12.12 10.86
N THR A 104 -2.98 13.32 10.50
CA THR A 104 -2.90 14.49 11.38
C THR A 104 -3.62 15.71 10.81
N PRO A 105 -4.90 15.61 10.37
CA PRO A 105 -5.62 16.76 9.87
C PRO A 105 -5.78 17.83 10.97
N GLY A 106 -5.81 19.09 10.55
CA GLY A 106 -5.99 20.21 11.47
C GLY A 106 -7.46 20.46 11.82
N GLY A 107 -7.72 20.69 13.10
CA GLY A 107 -9.03 21.11 13.59
C GLY A 107 -10.14 20.08 13.38
N VAL A 108 -11.37 20.56 13.24
CA VAL A 108 -12.58 19.74 13.10
C VAL A 108 -13.70 20.61 12.52
N GLY A 109 -14.63 19.99 11.82
CA GLY A 109 -15.86 20.62 11.37
C GLY A 109 -16.13 20.42 9.89
N VAL A 110 -17.06 21.24 9.39
CA VAL A 110 -17.49 21.22 8.00
C VAL A 110 -17.50 22.64 7.46
N GLY A 111 -16.91 22.85 6.30
CA GLY A 111 -16.89 24.13 5.60
C GLY A 111 -17.33 23.97 4.16
N VAL A 112 -18.26 24.82 3.71
CA VAL A 112 -18.71 24.88 2.31
C VAL A 112 -18.43 26.28 1.81
N GLY A 113 -17.81 26.39 0.64
CA GLY A 113 -17.42 27.67 0.08
C GLY A 113 -16.74 27.53 -1.26
N THR A 114 -16.14 28.62 -1.73
CA THR A 114 -15.39 28.66 -2.99
C THR A 114 -13.89 28.50 -2.73
N THR A 115 -13.23 27.68 -3.54
CA THR A 115 -11.78 27.50 -3.47
C THR A 115 -11.05 28.77 -3.91
N ILE A 116 -10.02 29.17 -3.16
CA ILE A 116 -9.19 30.33 -3.50
C ILE A 116 -7.75 30.09 -3.07
N ALA A 117 -6.79 30.45 -3.93
CA ALA A 117 -5.38 30.44 -3.54
C ALA A 117 -5.12 31.47 -2.43
N LEU A 118 -4.29 31.10 -1.44
CA LEU A 118 -3.92 31.95 -0.31
C LEU A 118 -3.44 33.35 -0.76
N GLY A 119 -2.61 33.42 -1.80
CA GLY A 119 -2.09 34.69 -2.35
C GLY A 119 -3.15 35.62 -2.92
N ARG A 120 -4.35 35.12 -3.24
CA ARG A 120 -5.46 35.92 -3.79
C ARG A 120 -6.47 36.35 -2.73
N LEU A 121 -6.41 35.78 -1.53
CA LEU A 121 -7.33 36.07 -0.44
C LEU A 121 -7.37 37.56 -0.07
N ALA A 122 -6.22 38.23 -0.07
CA ALA A 122 -6.11 39.66 0.23
C ALA A 122 -6.67 40.58 -0.88
N THR A 123 -6.92 40.05 -2.08
CA THR A 123 -7.44 40.81 -3.23
C THR A 123 -8.95 40.79 -3.34
N LEU A 124 -9.64 40.05 -2.45
CA LEU A 124 -11.09 39.95 -2.47
C LEU A 124 -11.75 41.32 -2.29
N PRO A 125 -12.80 41.63 -3.06
CA PRO A 125 -13.60 42.82 -2.83
C PRO A 125 -14.47 42.64 -1.57
N ALA A 126 -14.71 43.73 -0.83
CA ALA A 126 -15.48 43.71 0.42
C ALA A 126 -16.88 43.08 0.29
N ALA A 127 -17.51 43.19 -0.88
CA ALA A 127 -18.81 42.58 -1.15
C ALA A 127 -18.81 41.05 -1.06
N GLN A 128 -17.66 40.41 -1.27
CA GLN A 128 -17.50 38.95 -1.30
C GLN A 128 -16.97 38.37 0.01
N TYR A 129 -16.75 39.21 1.02
CA TYR A 129 -16.14 38.75 2.28
C TYR A 129 -16.97 37.67 2.96
N ALA A 130 -18.30 37.74 2.88
CA ALA A 130 -19.19 36.80 3.56
C ALA A 130 -19.44 35.47 2.82
N GLU A 131 -19.03 35.33 1.55
CA GLU A 131 -19.44 34.22 0.66
C GLU A 131 -18.99 32.82 1.11
N GLY A 132 -17.94 32.74 1.92
CA GLY A 132 -17.37 31.46 2.39
C GLY A 132 -16.23 31.00 1.50
N TRP A 133 -15.03 30.95 2.06
CA TRP A 133 -13.79 30.70 1.32
C TRP A 133 -13.05 29.48 1.86
N ILE A 134 -12.66 28.59 0.94
CA ILE A 134 -11.82 27.42 1.20
C ILE A 134 -10.43 27.74 0.66
N VAL A 135 -9.48 27.96 1.56
CA VAL A 135 -8.16 28.50 1.18
C VAL A 135 -7.20 27.39 0.81
N LEU A 136 -6.62 27.47 -0.38
CA LEU A 136 -5.57 26.57 -0.87
C LEU A 136 -4.20 27.15 -0.53
N ILE A 137 -3.39 26.39 0.22
CA ILE A 137 -2.10 26.84 0.76
C ILE A 137 -0.99 25.92 0.24
N ASP A 138 -0.19 26.44 -0.69
CA ASP A 138 0.95 25.74 -1.27
C ASP A 138 2.14 25.65 -0.29
N ASP A 139 3.25 25.10 -0.79
CA ASP A 139 4.51 24.95 -0.05
C ASP A 139 5.47 26.15 -0.23
N ALA A 140 5.04 27.22 -0.90
CA ALA A 140 5.86 28.41 -1.11
C ALA A 140 5.75 29.41 0.06
N VAL A 141 4.71 29.33 0.87
CA VAL A 141 4.46 30.20 2.03
C VAL A 141 4.76 29.45 3.34
N ASP A 142 5.48 30.10 4.26
CA ASP A 142 5.69 29.53 5.60
C ASP A 142 4.37 29.42 6.36
N PHE A 143 4.21 28.37 7.17
CA PHE A 143 2.94 28.14 7.86
C PHE A 143 2.59 29.28 8.84
N LEU A 144 3.57 29.98 9.41
CA LEU A 144 3.31 31.14 10.29
C LEU A 144 2.77 32.34 9.50
N ASP A 145 3.27 32.56 8.29
CA ASP A 145 2.77 33.61 7.40
C ASP A 145 1.37 33.27 6.90
N ALA A 146 1.13 32.00 6.54
CA ALA A 146 -0.19 31.52 6.17
C ALA A 146 -1.21 31.74 7.31
N VAL A 147 -0.85 31.39 8.55
CA VAL A 147 -1.66 31.67 9.75
C VAL A 147 -1.93 33.16 9.90
N TRP A 148 -0.92 34.01 9.72
CA TRP A 148 -1.09 35.46 9.85
C TRP A 148 -2.09 35.99 8.82
N TRP A 149 -1.97 35.59 7.56
CA TRP A 149 -2.86 36.03 6.49
C TRP A 149 -4.29 35.55 6.70
N LEU A 150 -4.48 34.30 7.16
CA LEU A 150 -5.79 33.76 7.51
C LEU A 150 -6.43 34.51 8.68
N ASN A 151 -5.66 34.79 9.74
CA ASN A 151 -6.16 35.54 10.89
C ASN A 151 -6.53 36.97 10.53
N GLU A 152 -5.70 37.66 9.75
CA GLU A 152 -5.97 39.01 9.26
C GLU A 152 -7.22 39.02 8.36
N ALA A 153 -7.39 38.01 7.50
CA ALA A 153 -8.59 37.86 6.68
C ALA A 153 -9.85 37.70 7.54
N LEU A 154 -9.81 36.83 8.56
CA LEU A 154 -10.90 36.65 9.52
C LEU A 154 -11.21 37.94 10.28
N ASP A 155 -10.19 38.67 10.74
CA ASP A 155 -10.32 39.93 11.47
C ASP A 155 -10.94 41.04 10.58
N ARG A 156 -10.69 41.01 9.25
CA ARG A 156 -11.34 41.88 8.24
C ARG A 156 -12.77 41.48 7.91
N GLY A 157 -13.25 40.35 8.41
CA GLY A 157 -14.60 39.82 8.14
C GLY A 157 -14.68 38.90 6.92
N ILE A 158 -13.56 38.47 6.34
CA ILE A 158 -13.55 37.43 5.31
C ILE A 158 -13.92 36.11 5.97
N ASN A 159 -14.98 35.48 5.48
CA ASN A 159 -15.51 34.23 5.99
C ASN A 159 -14.68 33.05 5.47
N VAL A 160 -13.53 32.81 6.08
CA VAL A 160 -12.77 31.57 5.84
C VAL A 160 -13.47 30.42 6.59
N VAL A 161 -13.81 29.37 5.85
CA VAL A 161 -14.58 28.21 6.34
C VAL A 161 -13.79 26.91 6.38
N ALA A 162 -12.71 26.80 5.60
CA ALA A 162 -11.80 25.65 5.61
C ALA A 162 -10.45 26.01 4.97
N ALA A 163 -9.47 25.12 5.11
CA ALA A 163 -8.19 25.23 4.39
C ALA A 163 -7.72 23.86 3.88
N ILE A 164 -6.98 23.89 2.78
CA ILE A 164 -6.35 22.71 2.15
C ILE A 164 -4.87 23.02 1.96
N LEU A 165 -3.99 22.23 2.57
CA LEU A 165 -2.55 22.44 2.63
C LEU A 165 -1.81 21.36 1.85
N LYS A 166 -0.71 21.74 1.20
CA LYS A 166 0.21 20.81 0.56
C LYS A 166 1.13 20.10 1.57
N LYS A 167 1.57 20.82 2.61
CA LYS A 167 2.50 20.34 3.64
C LYS A 167 1.75 19.74 4.84
N ASP A 168 2.43 18.90 5.63
CA ASP A 168 1.97 18.36 6.92
C ASP A 168 2.04 19.43 8.03
N ASP A 169 1.27 20.50 7.86
CA ASP A 169 1.21 21.65 8.77
C ASP A 169 -0.22 21.88 9.31
N GLY A 170 -1.17 20.97 9.06
CA GLY A 170 -2.60 21.18 9.35
C GLY A 170 -2.87 21.50 10.82
N VAL A 171 -2.32 20.69 11.73
CA VAL A 171 -2.41 20.93 13.19
C VAL A 171 -1.70 22.22 13.59
N LEU A 172 -0.54 22.52 13.01
CA LEU A 172 0.26 23.70 13.34
C LEU A 172 -0.47 24.99 12.99
N VAL A 173 -1.11 25.02 11.82
CA VAL A 173 -1.94 26.13 11.36
C VAL A 173 -3.18 26.28 12.25
N ASN A 174 -3.98 25.21 12.39
CA ASN A 174 -5.24 25.29 13.15
C ASN A 174 -5.04 25.74 14.61
N ASN A 175 -3.96 25.31 15.28
CA ASN A 175 -3.66 25.69 16.67
C ASN A 175 -3.39 27.20 16.87
N ARG A 176 -3.24 27.96 15.78
CA ARG A 176 -2.92 29.40 15.81
C ARG A 176 -3.97 30.27 15.11
N LEU A 177 -5.06 29.69 14.63
CA LEU A 177 -6.15 30.44 14.02
C LEU A 177 -7.05 31.10 15.08
N ARG A 178 -7.72 32.21 14.72
CA ARG A 178 -8.71 32.89 15.57
C ARG A 178 -9.87 31.99 16.00
N LYS A 179 -10.25 31.05 15.15
CA LYS A 179 -11.28 30.03 15.37
C LYS A 179 -10.81 28.71 14.77
N THR A 180 -11.26 27.60 15.35
CA THR A 180 -11.02 26.26 14.79
C THR A 180 -11.70 26.13 13.43
N LEU A 181 -11.00 25.55 12.47
CA LEU A 181 -11.51 25.26 11.12
C LEU A 181 -11.16 23.81 10.73
N PRO A 182 -11.94 23.17 9.84
CA PRO A 182 -11.50 21.95 9.19
C PRO A 182 -10.34 22.24 8.24
N VAL A 183 -9.21 21.58 8.47
CA VAL A 183 -7.98 21.75 7.68
C VAL A 183 -7.52 20.38 7.18
N VAL A 184 -7.57 20.18 5.86
CA VAL A 184 -7.00 18.99 5.20
C VAL A 184 -5.57 19.32 4.80
N ASP A 185 -4.62 18.46 5.16
CA ASP A 185 -3.21 18.63 4.85
C ASP A 185 -2.66 17.47 4.00
N GLU A 186 -1.35 17.54 3.69
CA GLU A 186 -0.64 16.55 2.87
C GLU A 186 -1.23 16.35 1.46
N VAL A 187 -1.89 17.35 0.89
CA VAL A 187 -2.39 17.29 -0.49
C VAL A 187 -1.23 17.48 -1.45
N THR A 188 -0.59 16.36 -1.83
CA THR A 188 0.69 16.36 -2.56
C THR A 188 0.64 17.13 -3.88
N LEU A 189 -0.51 17.09 -4.58
CA LEU A 189 -0.74 17.73 -5.87
C LEU A 189 -1.73 18.91 -5.73
N LEU A 190 -1.55 19.75 -4.71
CA LEU A 190 -2.44 20.88 -4.43
C LEU A 190 -2.60 21.81 -5.64
N GLU A 191 -1.55 21.99 -6.43
CA GLU A 191 -1.57 22.79 -7.66
C GLU A 191 -2.57 22.29 -8.73
N GLN A 192 -3.08 21.06 -8.61
CA GLN A 192 -4.11 20.50 -9.48
C GLN A 192 -5.53 20.69 -8.94
N VAL A 193 -5.68 21.24 -7.73
CA VAL A 193 -6.99 21.56 -7.15
C VAL A 193 -7.53 22.82 -7.86
N PRO A 194 -8.72 22.78 -8.46
CA PRO A 194 -9.26 23.93 -9.19
C PRO A 194 -9.54 25.11 -8.25
N GLU A 195 -9.16 26.31 -8.67
CA GLU A 195 -9.53 27.58 -8.03
C GLU A 195 -10.90 28.08 -8.52
N GLY A 196 -11.64 28.78 -7.67
CA GLY A 196 -12.88 29.46 -8.03
C GLY A 196 -14.08 28.52 -8.16
N VAL A 197 -13.98 27.28 -7.67
CA VAL A 197 -15.08 26.30 -7.71
C VAL A 197 -15.71 26.13 -6.33
N MET A 198 -16.99 25.76 -6.31
CA MET A 198 -17.67 25.41 -5.07
C MET A 198 -17.13 24.06 -4.57
N ALA A 199 -16.78 24.00 -3.29
CA ALA A 199 -16.25 22.81 -2.64
C ALA A 199 -16.78 22.68 -1.21
N ALA A 200 -16.62 21.49 -0.65
CA ALA A 200 -16.94 21.20 0.74
C ALA A 200 -15.78 20.41 1.38
N VAL A 201 -15.43 20.77 2.61
CA VAL A 201 -14.39 20.12 3.40
C VAL A 201 -15.01 19.63 4.70
N GLU A 202 -14.78 18.37 5.04
CA GLU A 202 -15.21 17.77 6.30
C GLU A 202 -14.01 17.11 6.99
N VAL A 203 -13.77 17.50 8.25
CA VAL A 203 -12.78 16.87 9.13
C VAL A 203 -13.51 16.42 10.38
N ALA A 204 -13.50 15.11 10.63
CA ALA A 204 -14.11 14.51 11.81
C ALA A 204 -13.19 14.62 13.03
N ALA A 205 -13.76 14.50 14.24
CA ALA A 205 -12.97 14.43 15.46
C ALA A 205 -12.09 13.15 15.48
N PRO A 206 -10.98 13.13 16.25
CA PRO A 206 -10.11 11.95 16.32
C PRO A 206 -10.87 10.67 16.68
N GLY A 207 -10.67 9.62 15.87
CA GLY A 207 -11.37 8.34 16.03
C GLY A 207 -12.82 8.31 15.52
N GLN A 208 -13.30 9.41 14.92
CA GLN A 208 -14.59 9.45 14.22
C GLN A 208 -14.40 9.47 12.70
N VAL A 209 -15.49 9.25 11.98
CA VAL A 209 -15.55 9.28 10.51
C VAL A 209 -16.41 10.44 10.03
N VAL A 210 -16.16 10.87 8.80
CA VAL A 210 -17.04 11.79 8.06
C VAL A 210 -18.45 11.20 7.97
N ARG A 211 -19.46 12.07 8.01
CA ARG A 211 -20.88 11.66 7.96
C ARG A 211 -21.67 12.40 6.90
N ILE A 212 -21.19 13.56 6.46
CA ILE A 212 -21.90 14.39 5.49
C ILE A 212 -21.39 14.10 4.08
N LEU A 213 -20.09 14.17 3.85
CA LEU A 213 -19.49 13.93 2.52
C LEU A 213 -19.43 12.45 2.15
N SER A 214 -19.66 11.53 3.10
CA SER A 214 -19.88 10.11 2.80
C SER A 214 -21.34 9.77 2.50
N ASN A 215 -22.24 10.75 2.55
CA ASN A 215 -23.66 10.58 2.30
C ASN A 215 -24.05 11.35 1.03
N PRO A 216 -24.57 10.69 -0.03
CA PRO A 216 -25.00 11.37 -1.26
C PRO A 216 -25.96 12.53 -1.00
N TYR A 217 -26.86 12.40 -0.02
CA TYR A 217 -27.79 13.48 0.34
C TYR A 217 -27.11 14.63 1.11
N GLY A 218 -26.01 14.35 1.81
CA GLY A 218 -25.18 15.38 2.44
C GLY A 218 -24.51 16.25 1.39
N ILE A 219 -23.94 15.62 0.37
CA ILE A 219 -23.36 16.29 -0.80
C ILE A 219 -24.45 17.10 -1.55
N ALA A 220 -25.60 16.48 -1.82
CA ALA A 220 -26.72 17.14 -2.50
C ALA A 220 -27.23 18.37 -1.74
N THR A 221 -27.22 18.32 -0.40
CA THR A 221 -27.63 19.46 0.44
C THR A 221 -26.66 20.62 0.30
N PHE A 222 -25.35 20.37 0.23
CA PHE A 222 -24.35 21.45 0.11
C PHE A 222 -24.26 22.06 -1.28
N PHE A 223 -24.36 21.25 -2.32
CA PHE A 223 -24.25 21.74 -3.70
C PHE A 223 -25.60 22.01 -4.37
N GLY A 224 -26.72 21.78 -3.69
CA GLY A 224 -28.05 22.00 -4.24
C GLY A 224 -28.35 21.11 -5.46
N LEU A 225 -27.86 19.86 -5.43
CA LEU A 225 -27.90 18.95 -6.58
C LEU A 225 -29.33 18.50 -6.89
N SER A 226 -29.59 18.28 -8.17
CA SER A 226 -30.77 17.58 -8.64
C SER A 226 -30.72 16.08 -8.28
N PRO A 227 -31.86 15.36 -8.34
CA PRO A 227 -31.86 13.91 -8.13
C PRO A 227 -30.99 13.14 -9.12
N GLU A 228 -30.83 13.61 -10.35
CA GLU A 228 -29.98 12.99 -11.38
C GLU A 228 -28.49 13.17 -11.02
N GLU A 229 -28.08 14.38 -10.66
CA GLU A 229 -26.71 14.67 -10.21
C GLU A 229 -26.37 13.96 -8.88
N THR A 230 -27.36 13.72 -8.01
CA THR A 230 -27.16 12.99 -6.75
C THR A 230 -26.97 11.48 -6.97
N GLN A 231 -27.42 10.94 -8.11
CA GLN A 231 -27.25 9.53 -8.46
C GLN A 231 -25.88 9.22 -9.09
N ALA A 232 -25.24 10.24 -9.67
CA ALA A 232 -23.92 10.15 -10.30
C ALA A 232 -22.81 10.03 -9.24
#